data_AF-A0A3B9L184-F1
#
_entry.id   AF-A0A3B9L184-F1
#
_cell.length_a   1.000
_cell.length_b   1.000
_cell.length_c   1.000
_cell.angle_alpha   90.00
_cell.angle_beta   90.00
_cell.angle_gamma   90.00
#
_symmetry.space_group_name_H-M   'P 1'
#
loop_
_entity.id
_entity.type
_entity.pdbx_description
1 polymer ?
#
loop_
_entity_poly.entity_id
_entity_poly.type
_entity_poly.pdbx_seq_one_letter_code
_entity_poly.pdbx_strand_id
1 'polypeptide(L)'
;MSPDIFLSVGGAMKWLGLALSPLLALPLLLLIWPEPIERAAKWLISRIDAVSGWALGGAIASAIILVGAQLLVVLLRYAFGLSFTWLNEIVVYAFAAMFMLGSASALRDDAHVRVDILRPRFGTRGRNWVELAGIYLFL
;
A
#
# COMPACT_ATOMS: atom_id res chain seq x y z
N MET A 1 -14.91 18.17 19.74
CA MET A 1 -15.53 17.63 18.50
C MET A 1 -16.80 16.90 18.91
N SER A 2 -17.94 17.21 18.30
CA SER A 2 -19.22 16.60 18.65
C SER A 2 -19.25 15.11 18.27
N PRO A 3 -19.79 14.22 19.13
CA PRO A 3 -19.87 12.77 18.86
C PRO A 3 -20.60 12.42 17.55
N ASP A 4 -21.51 13.29 17.11
CA ASP A 4 -22.36 13.09 15.92
C ASP A 4 -21.55 13.07 14.60
N ILE A 5 -20.42 13.78 14.56
CA ILE A 5 -19.52 13.78 13.39
C ILE A 5 -18.81 12.42 13.28
N PHE A 6 -18.37 11.83 14.39
CA PHE A 6 -17.73 10.52 14.38
C PHE A 6 -18.70 9.41 13.99
N LEU A 7 -19.95 9.49 14.46
CA LEU A 7 -20.99 8.52 14.13
C LEU A 7 -21.43 8.61 12.66
N SER A 8 -21.53 9.81 12.10
CA SER A 8 -21.86 10.00 10.68
C SER A 8 -20.72 9.56 9.76
N VAL A 9 -19.47 9.88 10.09
CA VAL A 9 -18.29 9.42 9.34
C VAL A 9 -18.14 7.89 9.44
N GLY A 10 -18.30 7.32 10.63
CA GLY A 10 -18.25 5.87 10.83
C GLY A 10 -19.37 5.14 10.10
N GLY A 11 -20.58 5.70 10.09
CA GLY A 11 -21.71 5.19 9.32
C GLY A 11 -21.45 5.23 7.82
N ALA A 12 -20.90 6.34 7.31
CA ALA A 12 -20.53 6.48 5.91
C ALA A 12 -19.44 5.46 5.51
N MET A 13 -18.39 5.28 6.32
CA MET A 13 -17.36 4.28 6.08
C MET A 13 -17.91 2.85 6.04
N LYS A 14 -18.85 2.51 6.93
CA LYS A 14 -19.48 1.18 6.93
C LYS A 14 -20.23 0.91 5.62
N TRP A 15 -21.03 1.88 5.17
CA TRP A 15 -21.77 1.76 3.91
C TRP A 15 -20.85 1.71 2.70
N LEU A 16 -19.78 2.50 2.71
CA LEU A 16 -18.78 2.52 1.65
C LEU A 16 -18.03 1.18 1.58
N GLY A 17 -17.68 0.59 2.73
CA GLY A 17 -17.08 -0.75 2.80
C GLY A 17 -18.01 -1.84 2.28
N LEU A 18 -19.29 -1.81 2.62
CA LEU A 18 -20.30 -2.74 2.08
C LEU A 18 -20.54 -2.52 0.57
N ALA A 19 -20.50 -1.28 0.10
CA ALA A 19 -20.62 -0.98 -1.33
C ALA A 19 -19.40 -1.45 -2.13
N LEU A 20 -18.21 -1.45 -1.52
CA LEU A 20 -16.97 -1.95 -2.12
C LEU A 20 -16.80 -3.46 -1.97
N SER A 21 -17.53 -4.15 -1.09
CA SER A 21 -17.40 -5.60 -0.91
C SER A 21 -17.55 -6.45 -2.19
N PRO A 22 -18.32 -6.05 -3.23
CA PRO A 22 -18.36 -6.78 -4.49
C PRO A 22 -17.01 -6.82 -5.23
N LEU A 23 -16.06 -5.92 -4.94
CA LEU A 23 -14.71 -5.99 -5.50
C LEU A 23 -13.95 -7.25 -5.05
N LEU A 24 -14.27 -7.79 -3.88
CA LEU A 24 -13.66 -9.06 -3.45
C LEU A 24 -14.10 -10.23 -4.34
N ALA A 25 -15.29 -10.16 -4.96
CA ALA A 25 -15.76 -11.19 -5.88
C ALA A 25 -15.14 -11.05 -7.29
N LEU A 26 -14.42 -9.97 -7.58
CA LEU A 26 -13.92 -9.64 -8.91
C LEU A 26 -12.95 -10.70 -9.50
N PRO A 27 -12.00 -11.29 -8.73
CA PRO A 27 -11.17 -12.39 -9.21
C PRO A 27 -11.98 -13.65 -9.57
N LEU A 28 -13.05 -13.95 -8.82
CA LEU A 28 -13.96 -15.07 -9.10
C LEU A 28 -14.83 -14.81 -10.33
N LEU A 29 -15.34 -13.58 -10.47
CA LEU A 29 -16.14 -13.18 -11.62
C LEU A 29 -15.32 -13.21 -12.92
N LEU A 30 -14.05 -12.79 -12.88
CA LEU A 30 -13.13 -12.90 -14.02
C LEU A 30 -12.84 -14.36 -14.40
N LEU A 31 -12.79 -15.28 -13.42
CA LEU A 31 -12.59 -16.70 -13.67
C LEU A 31 -13.81 -17.34 -14.37
N ILE A 32 -15.02 -16.89 -14.05
CA ILE A 32 -16.28 -17.44 -14.57
C ILE A 32 -16.69 -16.75 -15.88
N TRP A 33 -16.46 -15.45 -16.02
CA TRP A 33 -16.98 -14.64 -17.13
C TRP A 33 -15.99 -13.52 -17.57
N PRO A 34 -15.01 -13.83 -18.43
CA PRO A 34 -13.93 -12.90 -18.77
C PRO A 34 -14.34 -11.71 -19.66
N GLU A 35 -15.10 -11.96 -20.74
CA GLU A 35 -15.37 -10.99 -21.82
C GLU A 35 -15.97 -9.62 -21.40
N PRO A 36 -17.01 -9.52 -20.54
CA PRO A 36 -17.65 -8.25 -20.23
C PRO A 36 -16.88 -7.41 -19.20
N ILE A 37 -16.08 -8.05 -18.34
CA ILE A 37 -15.45 -7.41 -17.18
C ILE A 37 -13.99 -7.03 -17.47
N GLU A 38 -13.35 -7.70 -18.43
CA GLU A 38 -11.93 -7.54 -18.73
C GLU A 38 -11.56 -6.09 -19.09
N ARG A 39 -12.40 -5.39 -19.87
CA ARG A 39 -12.13 -4.00 -20.27
C ARG A 39 -12.17 -3.03 -19.09
N ALA A 40 -13.17 -3.18 -18.21
CA ALA A 40 -13.29 -2.36 -17.01
C ALA A 40 -12.17 -2.67 -16.00
N ALA A 41 -11.84 -3.94 -15.83
CA ALA A 41 -10.75 -4.40 -14.96
C ALA A 41 -9.38 -3.87 -15.43
N LYS A 42 -9.06 -4.02 -16.72
CA LYS A 42 -7.80 -3.49 -17.29
C LYS A 42 -7.71 -1.97 -17.16
N TRP A 43 -8.81 -1.26 -17.38
CA TRP A 43 -8.86 0.18 -17.16
C TRP A 43 -8.56 0.52 -15.70
N LEU A 44 -9.23 -0.14 -14.73
CA LEU A 44 -9.01 0.11 -13.31
C LEU A 44 -7.56 -0.19 -12.88
N ILE A 45 -7.02 -1.34 -13.31
CA ILE A 45 -5.63 -1.74 -13.06
C ILE A 45 -4.67 -0.66 -13.57
N SER A 46 -4.85 -0.18 -14.81
CA SER A 46 -3.98 0.87 -15.38
C SER A 46 -4.01 2.18 -14.57
N ARG A 47 -5.16 2.52 -13.96
CA ARG A 47 -5.28 3.69 -13.09
C ARG A 47 -4.58 3.48 -11.75
N ILE A 48 -4.74 2.29 -11.16
CA ILE A 48 -4.06 1.90 -9.92
C ILE A 48 -2.54 1.89 -10.15
N ASP A 49 -2.07 1.37 -11.27
CA ASP A 49 -0.65 1.32 -11.61
C ASP A 49 -0.05 2.73 -11.79
N ALA A 50 -0.80 3.63 -12.45
CA ALA A 50 -0.38 5.02 -12.61
C ALA A 50 -0.27 5.75 -11.26
N VAL A 51 -1.27 5.58 -10.39
CA VAL A 51 -1.26 6.15 -9.03
C VAL A 51 -0.12 5.55 -8.20
N SER A 52 0.09 4.24 -8.29
CA SER A 52 1.18 3.55 -7.59
C SER A 52 2.56 3.99 -8.09
N GLY A 53 2.70 4.31 -9.37
CA GLY A 53 3.92 4.90 -9.93
C GLY A 53 4.17 6.32 -9.40
N TRP A 54 3.12 7.13 -9.27
CA TRP A 54 3.22 8.47 -8.68
C TRP A 54 3.57 8.41 -7.19
N ALA A 55 2.94 7.50 -6.46
CA ALA A 55 3.22 7.25 -5.05
C ALA A 55 4.67 6.79 -4.83
N LEU A 56 5.23 5.96 -5.72
CA LEU A 56 6.64 5.58 -5.67
C LEU A 56 7.57 6.80 -5.74
N GLY A 57 7.27 7.76 -6.63
CA GLY A 57 8.02 9.02 -6.70
C GLY A 57 7.97 9.79 -5.38
N GLY A 58 6.79 9.87 -4.76
CA GLY A 58 6.62 10.46 -3.42
C GLY A 58 7.36 9.70 -2.32
N ALA A 59 7.42 8.37 -2.40
CA ALA A 59 8.18 7.53 -1.48
C ALA A 59 9.68 7.80 -1.58
N ILE A 60 10.22 7.87 -2.80
CA ILE A 60 11.63 8.19 -3.07
C ILE A 60 11.97 9.60 -2.55
N ALA A 61 11.12 10.59 -2.82
CA ALA A 61 11.31 11.94 -2.32
C ALA A 61 11.32 11.96 -0.77
N SER A 62 10.41 11.22 -0.14
CA SER A 62 10.37 11.08 1.32
C SER A 62 11.62 10.40 1.87
N ALA A 63 12.18 9.41 1.17
CA ALA A 63 13.42 8.75 1.55
C ALA A 63 14.63 9.72 1.51
N ILE A 64 14.71 10.57 0.48
CA ILE A 64 15.77 11.59 0.38
C ILE A 64 15.65 12.59 1.53
N ILE A 65 14.43 13.07 1.83
CA ILE A 65 14.17 13.97 2.96
C ILE A 65 14.57 13.30 4.27
N LEU A 66 14.18 12.03 4.47
CA LEU A 66 14.52 11.28 5.67
C LEU A 66 16.04 11.20 5.88
N VAL A 67 16.80 10.80 4.86
CA VAL A 67 18.25 10.67 4.97
C VAL A 67 18.90 12.02 5.21
N GLY A 68 18.47 13.07 4.50
CA GLY A 68 18.98 14.42 4.67
C GLY A 68 18.69 15.01 6.06
N ALA A 69 17.45 14.87 6.53
CA ALA A 69 17.04 15.33 7.86
C ALA A 69 17.78 14.55 8.95
N GLN A 70 17.90 13.22 8.83
CA GLN A 70 18.62 12.39 9.78
C GLN A 70 20.11 12.75 9.84
N LEU A 71 20.75 13.00 8.70
CA LEU A 71 22.13 13.46 8.66
C LEU A 71 22.29 14.81 9.37
N LEU A 72 21.36 15.74 9.13
CA LEU A 72 21.36 17.04 9.81
C LEU A 72 21.19 16.90 11.33
N VAL A 73 20.29 16.00 11.80
CA VAL A 73 20.13 15.69 13.22
C VAL A 73 21.45 15.24 13.84
N VAL A 74 22.15 14.31 13.19
CA VAL A 74 23.42 13.76 13.67
C VAL A 74 24.50 14.86 13.71
N LEU A 75 24.64 15.65 12.64
CA LEU A 75 25.62 16.74 12.59
C LEU A 75 25.36 17.79 13.68
N LEU A 76 24.13 18.29 13.79
CA LEU A 76 23.76 19.30 14.78
C LEU A 76 23.97 18.79 16.20
N ARG A 77 23.58 17.54 16.47
CA ARG A 77 23.71 16.92 17.80
C ARG A 77 25.17 16.72 18.21
N TYR A 78 25.99 16.15 17.32
CA TYR A 78 27.33 15.71 17.71
C TYR A 78 28.43 16.71 17.42
N ALA A 79 28.33 17.50 16.35
CA ALA A 79 29.33 18.52 16.02
C ALA A 79 29.06 19.86 16.72
N PHE A 80 27.79 20.21 16.93
CA PHE A 80 27.39 21.52 17.46
C PHE A 80 26.69 21.47 18.82
N GLY A 81 26.37 20.27 19.34
CA GLY A 81 25.66 20.13 20.62
C GLY A 81 24.20 20.62 20.59
N LEU A 82 23.62 20.86 19.40
CA LEU A 82 22.26 21.38 19.23
C LEU A 82 21.27 20.25 19.01
N SER A 83 20.06 20.38 19.55
CA SER A 83 18.99 19.41 19.31
C SER A 83 17.66 20.12 19.11
N PHE A 84 16.99 19.78 18.01
CA PHE A 84 15.71 20.34 17.62
C PHE A 84 14.66 19.23 17.52
N THR A 85 13.55 19.38 18.26
CA THR A 85 12.47 18.39 18.29
C THR A 85 11.77 18.27 16.94
N TRP A 86 11.44 19.40 16.31
CA TRP A 86 10.77 19.44 15.00
C TRP A 86 11.56 18.72 13.90
N LEU A 87 12.89 18.71 13.98
CA LEU A 87 13.72 18.02 13.00
C LEU A 87 13.61 16.49 13.13
N ASN A 88 13.46 15.98 14.37
CA ASN A 88 13.19 14.57 14.61
C ASN A 88 11.77 14.19 14.15
N GLU A 89 10.79 15.07 14.31
CA GLU A 89 9.44 14.86 13.79
C GLU A 89 9.44 14.74 12.26
N ILE A 90 10.22 15.57 11.55
CA ILE A 90 10.39 15.44 10.10
C ILE A 90 10.93 14.05 9.72
N VAL A 91 11.93 13.53 10.45
CA VAL A 91 12.46 12.18 10.18
C VAL A 91 11.35 11.13 10.32
N VAL A 92 10.57 11.19 11.40
CA VAL A 92 9.49 10.23 11.66
C VAL A 92 8.40 10.33 10.58
N TYR A 93 7.99 11.55 10.22
CA TYR A 93 6.96 11.74 9.19
C TYR A 93 7.45 11.39 7.78
N ALA A 94 8.70 11.68 7.45
CA ALA A 94 9.30 11.28 6.18
C ALA A 94 9.40 9.75 6.09
N PHE A 95 9.73 9.07 7.21
CA PHE A 95 9.72 7.60 7.27
C PHE A 95 8.31 7.03 7.03
N ALA A 96 7.32 7.57 7.74
CA ALA A 96 5.94 7.13 7.60
C ALA A 96 5.41 7.36 6.17
N ALA A 97 5.68 8.53 5.58
CA ALA A 97 5.31 8.85 4.21
C ALA A 97 6.00 7.92 3.21
N MET A 98 7.30 7.68 3.36
CA MET A 98 8.05 6.74 2.52
C MET A 98 7.41 5.35 2.53
N PHE A 99 7.10 4.83 3.71
CA PHE A 99 6.52 3.49 3.85
C PHE A 99 5.10 3.40 3.29
N MET A 100 4.24 4.37 3.63
CA MET A 100 2.84 4.38 3.19
C MET A 100 2.75 4.52 1.67
N LEU A 101 3.53 5.41 1.08
CA LEU A 101 3.53 5.64 -0.37
C LEU A 101 4.23 4.52 -1.16
N GLY A 102 5.29 3.92 -0.61
CA GLY A 102 6.04 2.85 -1.28
C GLY A 102 5.40 1.47 -1.19
N SER A 103 4.51 1.24 -0.22
CA SER A 103 3.91 -0.09 0.03
C SER A 103 3.12 -0.62 -1.17
N ALA A 104 2.36 0.24 -1.86
CA ALA A 104 1.60 -0.13 -3.05
C ALA A 104 2.51 -0.60 -4.21
N SER A 105 3.63 0.09 -4.43
CA SER A 105 4.60 -0.29 -5.47
C SER A 105 5.31 -1.59 -5.12
N ALA A 106 5.65 -1.81 -3.85
CA ALA A 106 6.23 -3.07 -3.39
C ALA A 106 5.27 -4.26 -3.57
N LEU A 107 3.96 -4.04 -3.39
CA LEU A 107 2.94 -5.05 -3.65
C LEU A 107 2.79 -5.34 -5.15
N ARG A 108 2.74 -4.29 -5.99
CA ARG A 108 2.62 -4.42 -7.46
C ARG A 108 3.79 -5.20 -8.05
N ASP A 109 5.01 -4.90 -7.61
CA ASP A 109 6.23 -5.49 -8.15
C ASP A 109 6.59 -6.82 -7.45
N ASP A 110 5.67 -7.36 -6.64
CA ASP A 110 5.81 -8.63 -5.90
C ASP A 110 7.11 -8.66 -5.05
N ALA A 111 7.53 -7.48 -4.58
CA ALA A 111 8.76 -7.23 -3.81
C ALA A 111 8.51 -7.26 -2.29
N HIS A 112 7.25 -7.39 -1.86
CA HIS A 112 6.93 -7.67 -0.47
C HIS A 112 7.59 -8.99 -0.04
N VAL A 113 8.20 -9.02 1.14
CA VAL A 113 8.90 -10.21 1.64
C VAL A 113 7.87 -11.31 1.91
N ARG A 114 7.76 -12.27 0.99
CA ARG A 114 6.95 -13.48 1.14
C ARG A 114 7.79 -14.63 1.64
N VAL A 115 7.26 -15.38 2.60
CA VAL A 115 7.88 -16.64 3.04
C VAL A 115 7.27 -17.79 2.23
N ASP A 116 7.82 -18.01 1.04
CA ASP A 116 7.31 -19.01 0.09
C ASP A 116 7.98 -20.38 0.29
N ILE A 117 7.42 -21.24 1.15
CA ILE A 117 7.98 -22.60 1.41
C ILE A 117 7.50 -23.62 0.36
N LEU A 118 6.23 -23.53 -0.06
CA LEU A 118 5.59 -24.52 -0.93
C LEU A 118 5.41 -24.03 -2.38
N ARG A 119 5.40 -22.71 -2.61
CA ARG A 119 5.15 -22.07 -3.92
C ARG A 119 6.11 -22.55 -5.03
N PRO A 120 7.42 -22.76 -4.79
CA PRO A 120 8.35 -23.24 -5.83
C PRO A 120 8.07 -24.68 -6.30
N ARG A 121 7.36 -25.49 -5.50
CA ARG A 121 7.06 -26.89 -5.83
C ARG A 121 5.83 -27.04 -6.73
N PHE A 122 5.04 -25.99 -6.90
CA PHE A 122 3.84 -26.01 -7.74
C PHE A 122 4.11 -25.42 -9.13
N GLY A 123 3.53 -26.04 -10.16
CA GLY A 123 3.47 -25.44 -11.50
C GLY A 123 2.58 -24.19 -11.56
N THR A 124 2.55 -23.50 -12.70
CA THR A 124 1.85 -22.21 -12.88
C THR A 124 0.39 -22.23 -12.43
N ARG A 125 -0.35 -23.30 -12.74
CA ARG A 125 -1.77 -23.44 -12.31
C ARG A 125 -1.91 -23.59 -10.79
N GLY A 126 -1.01 -24.34 -10.15
CA GLY A 126 -1.05 -24.54 -8.70
C GLY A 126 -0.73 -23.24 -7.95
N ARG A 127 0.22 -22.44 -8.45
CA ARG A 127 0.55 -21.13 -7.89
C ARG A 127 -0.64 -20.17 -7.93
N ASN A 128 -1.34 -20.09 -9.06
CA ASN A 128 -2.53 -19.24 -9.19
C ASN A 128 -3.66 -19.66 -8.24
N TRP A 129 -3.87 -20.96 -8.02
CA TRP A 129 -4.85 -21.46 -7.05
C TRP A 129 -4.46 -21.13 -5.61
N VAL A 130 -3.17 -21.28 -5.27
CA VAL A 130 -2.66 -20.91 -3.94
C VAL A 130 -2.81 -19.41 -3.69
N GLU A 131 -2.53 -18.56 -4.68
CA GLU A 131 -2.75 -17.12 -4.58
C GLU A 131 -4.22 -16.75 -4.42
N LEU A 132 -5.10 -17.36 -5.23
CA LEU A 132 -6.54 -17.14 -5.13
C LEU A 132 -7.07 -17.56 -3.75
N ALA A 133 -6.69 -18.75 -3.26
CA ALA A 133 -7.06 -19.21 -1.94
C ALA A 133 -6.47 -18.31 -0.84
N GLY A 134 -5.24 -17.84 -1.01
CA GLY A 134 -4.60 -16.88 -0.11
C GLY A 134 -5.41 -15.59 0.04
N ILE A 135 -5.89 -15.04 -1.07
CA ILE A 135 -6.72 -13.82 -1.08
C ILE A 135 -8.04 -14.02 -0.32
N TYR A 136 -8.70 -15.18 -0.43
CA TYR A 136 -10.02 -15.34 0.22
C TYR A 136 -9.98 -15.89 1.64
N LEU A 137 -8.91 -16.60 2.02
CA LEU A 137 -8.82 -17.24 3.34
C LEU A 137 -8.09 -16.38 4.37
N PHE A 138 -7.19 -15.50 3.91
CA PHE A 138 -6.28 -14.76 4.81
C PHE A 138 -6.33 -13.24 4.65
N LEU A 139 -7.03 -12.70 3.64
CA LEU A 139 -7.23 -11.26 3.40
C LEU A 139 -8.71 -10.90 3.49
#